data_AF-A0A0P1EQE8-F1
#
_entry.id   AF-A0A0P1EQE8-F1
#
_cell.length_a   1.000
_cell.length_b   1.000
_cell.length_c   1.000
_cell.angle_alpha   90.00
_cell.angle_beta   90.00
_cell.angle_gamma   90.00
#
_symmetry.space_group_name_H-M   'P 1'
#
loop_
_entity.id
_entity.type
_entity.pdbx_description
1 polymer ?
#
loop_
_entity_poly.entity_id
_entity_poly.type
_entity_poly.pdbx_seq_one_letter_code
_entity_poly.pdbx_strand_id
1 'polypeptide(L)'
;MRAALGRHFDAKVSFFRSHNKLSAEEAESITICHSYRNEVYHIGLHHQDILPALARFYFYLVCGVLGRYKTNTMSYSPSMVLPERAQKHLGSKPIGFHIFDEYQSGCLTLQEGISFEACNLVSSLADHMTEIIEQQDIGVGMIATAGPRQMTRDEAIVESQAWRLAFKEEGKKFATGKWSGGSVLDFVNWIGANYPFKNRRDPIPSWQKREQSLRLEKNPHKALKKYKDFMAQTENIREVIEESHLQVEMYIDEQIDRMRGK
;
A
#
# COMPACT_ATOMS: atom_id res chain seq x y z
N MET A 1 15.33 -13.89 -20.77
CA MET A 1 15.02 -13.01 -21.91
C MET A 1 13.63 -13.23 -22.52
N ARG A 2 13.21 -14.47 -22.87
CA ARG A 2 11.88 -14.72 -23.48
C ARG A 2 10.68 -14.12 -22.71
N ALA A 3 10.69 -14.17 -21.38
CA ALA A 3 9.61 -13.59 -20.56
C ALA A 3 9.51 -12.06 -20.65
N ALA A 4 10.65 -11.35 -20.84
CA ALA A 4 10.67 -9.89 -20.99
C ALA A 4 10.09 -9.43 -22.34
N LEU A 5 10.12 -10.30 -23.35
CA LEU A 5 9.46 -10.06 -24.65
C LEU A 5 7.95 -10.35 -24.62
N GLY A 6 7.45 -10.97 -23.53
CA GLY A 6 6.05 -11.36 -23.35
C GLY A 6 5.20 -10.31 -22.62
N ARG A 7 4.14 -10.77 -21.95
CA ARG A 7 3.18 -9.90 -21.23
C ARG A 7 3.60 -9.56 -19.79
N HIS A 8 4.65 -10.20 -19.27
CA HIS A 8 5.07 -10.04 -17.88
C HIS A 8 5.79 -8.69 -17.66
N PHE A 9 5.13 -7.76 -16.98
CA PHE A 9 5.66 -6.43 -16.72
C PHE A 9 6.93 -6.46 -15.85
N ASP A 10 6.95 -7.26 -14.79
CA ASP A 10 8.11 -7.36 -13.88
C ASP A 10 9.37 -7.87 -14.59
N ALA A 11 9.20 -8.81 -15.53
CA ALA A 11 10.30 -9.31 -16.35
C ALA A 11 10.87 -8.21 -17.25
N LYS A 12 10.03 -7.27 -17.71
CA LYS A 12 10.48 -6.09 -18.47
C LYS A 12 11.26 -5.14 -17.57
N VAL A 13 10.71 -4.75 -16.42
CA VAL A 13 11.38 -3.84 -15.49
C VAL A 13 12.75 -4.41 -15.06
N SER A 14 12.81 -5.71 -14.75
CA SER A 14 14.05 -6.40 -14.39
C SER A 14 15.08 -6.38 -15.51
N PHE A 15 14.63 -6.59 -16.76
CA PHE A 15 15.50 -6.50 -17.94
C PHE A 15 16.09 -5.09 -18.09
N PHE A 16 15.27 -4.05 -18.05
CA PHE A 16 15.74 -2.66 -18.16
C PHE A 16 16.71 -2.28 -17.04
N ARG A 17 16.46 -2.73 -15.80
CA ARG A 17 17.39 -2.55 -14.67
C ARG A 17 18.73 -3.24 -14.93
N SER A 18 18.74 -4.51 -15.35
CA SER A 18 19.98 -5.26 -15.60
C SER A 18 20.86 -4.69 -16.73
N HIS A 19 20.29 -3.85 -17.59
CA HIS A 19 21.00 -3.16 -18.68
C HIS A 19 21.27 -1.68 -18.37
N ASN A 20 21.21 -1.29 -17.09
CA ASN A 20 21.46 0.08 -16.62
C ASN A 20 20.58 1.14 -17.32
N LYS A 21 19.35 0.77 -17.69
CA LYS A 21 18.36 1.69 -18.28
C LYS A 21 17.39 2.27 -17.25
N LEU A 22 17.34 1.67 -16.07
CA LEU A 22 16.59 2.12 -14.90
C LEU A 22 17.52 2.06 -13.69
N SER A 23 17.45 3.08 -12.84
CA SER A 23 18.01 2.98 -11.50
C SER A 23 17.21 1.95 -10.67
N ALA A 24 17.79 1.49 -9.55
CA ALA A 24 17.08 0.60 -8.64
C ALA A 24 15.80 1.26 -8.07
N GLU A 25 15.88 2.55 -7.70
CA GLU A 25 14.76 3.32 -7.15
C GLU A 25 13.64 3.51 -8.19
N GLU A 26 14.00 3.77 -9.45
CA GLU A 26 13.04 3.92 -10.55
C GLU A 26 12.33 2.60 -10.87
N ALA A 27 13.09 1.49 -10.94
CA ALA A 27 12.54 0.17 -11.17
C ALA A 27 11.54 -0.24 -10.06
N GLU A 28 11.90 0.00 -8.80
CA GLU A 28 11.03 -0.26 -7.66
C GLU A 28 9.76 0.60 -7.72
N SER A 29 9.90 1.91 -7.96
CA SER A 29 8.77 2.84 -8.04
C SER A 29 7.82 2.52 -9.18
N ILE A 30 8.35 2.17 -10.36
CA ILE A 30 7.56 1.75 -11.52
C ILE A 30 6.76 0.49 -11.20
N THR A 31 7.37 -0.47 -10.50
CA THR A 31 6.70 -1.72 -10.11
C THR A 31 5.57 -1.45 -9.11
N ILE A 32 5.82 -0.62 -8.08
CA ILE A 32 4.81 -0.23 -7.09
C ILE A 32 3.64 0.52 -7.76
N CYS A 33 3.92 1.53 -8.58
CA CYS A 33 2.85 2.28 -9.26
C CYS A 33 2.06 1.39 -10.23
N HIS A 34 2.72 0.42 -10.86
CA HIS A 34 2.04 -0.53 -11.73
C HIS A 34 1.13 -1.49 -10.95
N SER A 35 1.50 -1.91 -9.74
CA SER A 35 0.62 -2.73 -8.89
C SER A 35 -0.65 -1.97 -8.50
N TYR A 36 -0.52 -0.71 -8.06
CA TYR A 36 -1.68 0.13 -7.73
C TYR A 36 -2.61 0.32 -8.93
N ARG A 37 -2.07 0.51 -10.13
CA ARG A 37 -2.87 0.56 -11.36
C ARG A 37 -3.71 -0.73 -11.52
N ASN A 38 -3.10 -1.90 -11.31
CA ASN A 38 -3.80 -3.18 -11.46
C ASN A 38 -4.84 -3.41 -10.35
N GLU A 39 -4.55 -3.00 -9.12
CA GLU A 39 -5.50 -3.07 -7.99
C GLU A 39 -6.76 -2.24 -8.26
N VAL A 40 -6.62 -1.03 -8.82
CA VAL A 40 -7.76 -0.17 -9.22
C VAL A 40 -8.66 -0.86 -10.25
N TYR A 41 -8.09 -1.63 -11.19
CA TYR A 41 -8.85 -2.35 -12.21
C TYR A 41 -9.61 -3.57 -11.68
N HIS A 42 -9.23 -4.12 -10.51
CA HIS A 42 -9.72 -5.42 -10.06
C HIS A 42 -10.48 -5.42 -8.72
N ILE A 43 -10.19 -4.49 -7.81
CA ILE A 43 -10.64 -4.61 -6.40
C ILE A 43 -11.55 -3.45 -5.98
N GLY A 44 -11.53 -2.31 -6.66
CA GLY A 44 -12.38 -1.18 -6.29
C GLY A 44 -12.06 -0.60 -4.92
N LEU A 45 -11.31 0.51 -4.91
CA LEU A 45 -11.45 1.60 -3.94
C LEU A 45 -10.92 1.44 -2.49
N HIS A 46 -9.73 0.88 -2.26
CA HIS A 46 -9.03 1.04 -0.96
C HIS A 46 -8.02 2.22 -0.89
N HIS A 47 -7.77 2.93 -2.00
CA HIS A 47 -6.67 3.91 -2.10
C HIS A 47 -7.04 5.22 -2.82
N GLN A 48 -8.31 5.58 -2.90
CA GLN A 48 -8.77 6.69 -3.77
C GLN A 48 -7.97 7.98 -3.58
N ASP A 49 -7.64 8.33 -2.35
CA ASP A 49 -7.07 9.63 -2.02
C ASP A 49 -5.62 9.80 -2.50
N ILE A 50 -4.87 8.69 -2.60
CA ILE A 50 -3.47 8.74 -3.07
C ILE A 50 -3.34 8.54 -4.58
N LEU A 51 -4.37 7.99 -5.26
CA LEU A 51 -4.30 7.65 -6.67
C LEU A 51 -3.97 8.85 -7.58
N PRO A 52 -4.54 10.05 -7.39
CA PRO A 52 -4.18 11.20 -8.21
C PRO A 52 -2.69 11.55 -8.12
N ALA A 53 -2.13 11.53 -6.91
CA ALA A 53 -0.72 11.83 -6.67
C ALA A 53 0.20 10.73 -7.26
N LEU A 54 -0.16 9.46 -7.06
CA LEU A 54 0.56 8.32 -7.64
C LEU A 54 0.51 8.32 -9.17
N ALA A 55 -0.62 8.63 -9.77
CA ALA A 55 -0.78 8.69 -11.21
C ALA A 55 0.12 9.77 -11.83
N ARG A 56 0.17 10.96 -11.21
CA ARG A 56 1.07 12.04 -11.64
C ARG A 56 2.54 11.65 -11.50
N PHE A 57 2.92 11.06 -10.37
CA PHE A 57 4.29 10.58 -10.16
C PHE A 57 4.68 9.50 -11.18
N TYR A 58 3.80 8.53 -11.39
CA TYR A 58 4.05 7.44 -12.34
C TYR A 58 4.19 7.95 -13.76
N PHE A 59 3.32 8.87 -14.19
CA PHE A 59 3.39 9.49 -15.51
C PHE A 59 4.68 10.30 -15.67
N TYR A 60 5.02 11.15 -14.70
CA TYR A 60 6.27 11.91 -14.69
C TYR A 60 7.49 10.99 -14.81
N LEU A 61 7.52 9.92 -14.01
CA LEU A 61 8.62 8.95 -13.98
C LEU A 61 8.76 8.21 -15.31
N VAL A 62 7.67 7.68 -15.85
CA VAL A 62 7.70 6.92 -17.10
C VAL A 62 8.08 7.82 -18.27
N CYS A 63 7.54 9.04 -18.35
CA CYS A 63 7.92 9.98 -19.41
C CYS A 63 9.41 10.34 -19.35
N GLY A 64 9.97 10.56 -18.15
CA GLY A 64 11.40 10.82 -17.99
C GLY A 64 12.28 9.62 -18.35
N VAL A 65 11.86 8.40 -18.00
CA VAL A 65 12.57 7.18 -18.42
C VAL A 65 12.56 7.03 -19.93
N LEU A 66 11.39 7.15 -20.56
CA LEU A 66 11.24 7.01 -22.02
C LEU A 66 11.98 8.11 -22.77
N GLY A 67 11.95 9.35 -22.26
CA GLY A 67 12.69 10.49 -22.79
C GLY A 67 14.21 10.39 -22.65
N ARG A 68 14.76 9.45 -21.87
CA ARG A 68 16.21 9.16 -21.84
C ARG A 68 16.57 7.90 -22.60
N TYR A 69 15.57 7.14 -23.05
CA TYR A 69 15.79 5.85 -23.70
C TYR A 69 16.06 6.03 -25.19
N LYS A 70 17.32 5.80 -25.58
CA LYS A 70 17.72 5.76 -26.99
C LYS A 70 17.30 4.42 -27.60
N THR A 71 16.33 4.45 -28.51
CA THR A 71 15.91 3.27 -29.28
C THR A 71 16.79 3.17 -30.53
N ASN A 72 17.21 1.95 -30.89
CA ASN A 72 17.94 1.72 -32.15
C ASN A 72 16.99 1.55 -33.35
N THR A 73 15.73 1.24 -33.07
CA THR A 73 14.68 0.99 -34.05
C THR A 73 13.33 1.36 -33.42
N MET A 74 12.48 2.05 -34.17
CA MET A 74 11.06 2.22 -33.83
C MET A 74 10.21 1.61 -34.94
N SER A 75 9.24 0.81 -34.55
CA SER A 75 8.26 0.20 -35.44
C SER A 75 6.87 0.49 -34.91
N TYR A 76 5.96 0.86 -35.81
CA TYR A 76 4.57 1.14 -35.50
C TYR A 76 3.69 0.15 -36.24
N SER A 77 2.53 -0.19 -35.67
CA SER A 77 1.52 -0.88 -36.46
C SER A 77 1.04 0.08 -37.57
N PRO A 78 0.84 -0.39 -38.81
CA PRO A 78 0.21 0.42 -39.87
C PRO A 78 -1.16 0.97 -39.47
N SER A 79 -1.84 0.31 -38.52
CA SER A 79 -3.13 0.72 -37.96
C SER A 79 -3.03 1.60 -36.72
N MET A 80 -1.83 2.00 -36.29
CA MET A 80 -1.66 2.78 -35.07
C MET A 80 -2.11 4.22 -35.29
N VAL A 81 -3.23 4.58 -34.68
CA VAL A 81 -3.73 5.96 -34.63
C VAL A 81 -3.22 6.60 -33.34
N LEU A 82 -2.48 7.69 -33.47
CA LEU A 82 -2.09 8.51 -32.32
C LEU A 82 -3.35 9.10 -31.68
N PRO A 83 -3.56 8.93 -30.36
CA PRO A 83 -4.67 9.58 -29.65
C PRO A 83 -4.64 11.09 -29.88
N GLU A 84 -5.78 11.72 -30.10
CA GLU A 84 -5.90 13.15 -30.43
C GLU A 84 -5.10 14.05 -29.47
N ARG A 85 -5.19 13.77 -28.16
CA ARG A 85 -4.43 14.46 -27.11
C ARG A 85 -2.91 14.43 -27.27
N ALA A 86 -2.37 13.42 -27.94
CA ALA A 86 -0.94 13.20 -28.13
C ALA A 86 -0.42 13.77 -29.47
N GLN A 87 -1.31 13.95 -30.46
CA GLN A 87 -0.95 14.46 -31.79
C GLN A 87 -0.32 15.86 -31.72
N LYS A 88 -0.77 16.70 -30.77
CA LYS A 88 -0.19 18.04 -30.55
C LYS A 88 1.25 18.04 -30.03
N HIS A 89 1.72 16.92 -29.47
CA HIS A 89 3.05 16.79 -28.88
C HIS A 89 4.03 15.99 -29.76
N LEU A 90 3.50 15.12 -30.62
CA LEU A 90 4.28 14.19 -31.43
C LEU A 90 4.26 14.52 -32.93
N GLY A 91 3.56 15.59 -33.31
CA GLY A 91 3.39 16.01 -34.70
C GLY A 91 2.29 15.23 -35.43
N SER A 92 1.65 15.89 -36.39
CA SER A 92 0.52 15.35 -37.17
C SER A 92 0.95 14.71 -38.50
N LYS A 93 2.24 14.75 -38.84
CA LYS A 93 2.76 14.34 -40.16
C LYS A 93 3.25 12.89 -40.13
N PRO A 94 3.25 12.19 -41.29
CA PRO A 94 3.78 10.84 -41.38
C PRO A 94 5.23 10.85 -40.90
N ILE A 95 5.54 9.92 -39.98
CA ILE A 95 6.86 9.52 -39.47
C ILE A 95 8.02 10.09 -40.31
N GLY A 96 8.61 11.19 -39.85
CA GLY A 96 9.73 11.85 -40.52
C GLY A 96 11.09 11.26 -40.16
N PHE A 97 12.15 11.75 -40.80
CA PHE A 97 13.54 11.35 -40.54
C PHE A 97 14.01 11.62 -39.09
N HIS A 98 13.30 12.43 -38.31
CA HIS A 98 13.62 12.83 -36.94
C HIS A 98 12.78 12.12 -35.85
N ILE A 99 12.13 11.00 -36.18
CA ILE A 99 11.18 10.35 -35.27
C ILE A 99 11.74 10.01 -33.88
N PHE A 100 13.02 9.70 -33.79
CA PHE A 100 13.68 9.41 -32.52
C PHE A 100 13.78 10.66 -31.63
N ASP A 101 14.16 11.79 -32.22
CA ASP A 101 14.28 13.08 -31.54
C ASP A 101 12.89 13.62 -31.17
N GLU A 102 11.90 13.46 -32.06
CA GLU A 102 10.50 13.85 -31.82
C GLU A 102 9.87 13.02 -30.70
N TYR A 103 10.13 11.70 -30.65
CA TYR A 103 9.66 10.84 -29.56
C TYR A 103 10.28 11.25 -28.22
N GLN A 104 11.60 11.42 -28.20
CA GLN A 104 12.33 11.81 -27.01
C GLN A 104 11.85 13.18 -26.50
N SER A 105 11.78 14.17 -27.39
CA SER A 105 11.30 15.52 -27.07
C SER A 105 9.85 15.49 -26.59
N GLY A 106 8.97 14.74 -27.26
CA GLY A 106 7.57 14.59 -26.86
C GLY A 106 7.41 13.99 -25.46
N CYS A 107 8.20 12.98 -25.12
CA CYS A 107 8.21 12.43 -23.76
C CYS A 107 8.65 13.46 -22.71
N LEU A 108 9.71 14.23 -22.98
CA LEU A 108 10.18 15.28 -22.06
C LEU A 108 9.17 16.42 -21.94
N THR A 109 8.54 16.86 -23.04
CA THR A 109 7.47 17.85 -23.00
C THR A 109 6.27 17.38 -22.18
N LEU A 110 5.87 16.11 -22.32
CA LEU A 110 4.81 15.52 -21.49
C LEU A 110 5.21 15.46 -20.01
N GLN A 111 6.47 15.13 -19.72
CA GLN A 111 7.00 15.12 -18.36
C GLN A 111 6.96 16.52 -17.73
N GLU A 112 7.37 17.55 -18.46
CA GLU A 112 7.33 18.94 -17.99
C GLU A 112 5.90 19.45 -17.82
N GLY A 113 5.01 19.10 -18.76
CA GLY A 113 3.63 19.56 -18.81
C GLY A 113 2.73 19.05 -17.67
N ILE A 114 3.12 18.00 -16.93
CA ILE A 114 2.32 17.51 -15.80
C ILE A 114 2.58 18.28 -14.49
N SER A 115 3.60 19.16 -14.47
CA SER A 115 3.99 19.97 -13.31
C SER A 115 4.03 19.14 -12.02
N PHE A 116 4.75 18.02 -12.05
CA PHE A 116 4.88 17.14 -10.89
C PHE A 116 5.70 17.79 -9.79
N GLU A 117 5.16 17.80 -8.57
CA GLU A 117 5.84 18.29 -7.38
C GLU A 117 5.96 17.16 -6.35
N ALA A 118 7.18 16.87 -5.91
CA ALA A 118 7.44 15.78 -4.96
C ALA A 118 6.74 16.00 -3.61
N CYS A 119 6.62 17.25 -3.15
CA CYS A 119 5.93 17.58 -1.91
C CYS A 119 4.44 17.16 -1.93
N ASN A 120 3.77 17.30 -3.08
CA ASN A 120 2.36 16.91 -3.19
C ASN A 120 2.20 15.39 -3.06
N LEU A 121 3.10 14.59 -3.66
CA LEU A 121 3.11 13.14 -3.47
C LEU A 121 3.36 12.77 -2.01
N VAL A 122 4.38 13.36 -1.39
CA VAL A 122 4.76 13.08 0.00
C VAL A 122 3.60 13.40 0.95
N SER A 123 2.97 14.57 0.80
CA SER A 123 1.82 14.96 1.61
C SER A 123 0.65 13.99 1.42
N SER A 124 0.26 13.67 0.19
CA SER A 124 -0.86 12.73 -0.04
C SER A 124 -0.62 11.35 0.59
N LEU A 125 0.61 10.82 0.50
CA LEU A 125 0.94 9.54 1.11
C LEU A 125 0.96 9.62 2.65
N ALA A 126 1.47 10.73 3.21
CA ALA A 126 1.52 10.96 4.65
C ALA A 126 0.12 11.13 5.24
N ASP A 127 -0.74 11.92 4.58
CA ASP A 127 -2.10 12.21 5.05
C ASP A 127 -2.95 10.93 5.08
N HIS A 128 -2.83 10.07 4.07
CA HIS A 128 -3.50 8.77 4.08
C HIS A 128 -2.92 7.82 5.15
N MET A 129 -1.61 7.87 5.43
CA MET A 129 -1.05 7.15 6.58
C MET A 129 -1.61 7.67 7.91
N THR A 130 -1.77 8.99 8.05
CA THR A 130 -2.37 9.62 9.24
C THR A 130 -3.78 9.10 9.46
N GLU A 131 -4.63 9.13 8.44
CA GLU A 131 -6.01 8.64 8.54
C GLU A 131 -6.07 7.19 8.99
N ILE A 132 -5.26 6.32 8.39
CA ILE A 132 -5.16 4.91 8.80
C ILE A 132 -4.72 4.81 10.26
N ILE A 133 -3.73 5.58 10.68
CA ILE A 133 -3.23 5.52 12.06
C ILE A 133 -4.31 5.99 13.03
N GLU A 134 -5.03 7.06 12.73
CA GLU A 134 -6.11 7.61 13.55
C GLU A 134 -7.27 6.62 13.69
N GLN A 135 -7.72 6.01 12.59
CA GLN A 135 -8.77 4.97 12.63
C GLN A 135 -8.37 3.80 13.52
N GLN A 136 -7.11 3.36 13.43
CA GLN A 136 -6.60 2.25 14.22
C GLN A 136 -6.40 2.64 15.69
N ASP A 137 -6.01 3.89 15.96
CA ASP A 137 -5.89 4.44 17.32
C ASP A 137 -7.24 4.47 18.04
N ILE A 138 -8.30 4.89 17.33
CA ILE A 138 -9.69 4.80 17.79
C ILE A 138 -10.05 3.35 18.12
N GLY A 139 -9.79 2.42 17.20
CA GLY A 139 -10.09 0.99 17.39
C GLY A 139 -9.40 0.41 18.64
N VAL A 140 -8.10 0.68 18.81
CA VAL A 140 -7.35 0.23 20.02
C VAL A 140 -7.93 0.86 21.29
N GLY A 141 -8.29 2.14 21.25
CA GLY A 141 -8.92 2.84 22.37
C GLY A 141 -10.27 2.23 22.76
N MET A 142 -11.10 1.92 21.77
CA MET A 142 -12.42 1.28 21.97
C MET A 142 -12.28 -0.11 22.56
N ILE A 143 -11.37 -0.94 22.03
CA ILE A 143 -11.12 -2.29 22.57
C ILE A 143 -10.67 -2.21 24.03
N ALA A 144 -9.78 -1.27 24.36
CA ALA A 144 -9.23 -1.14 25.69
C ALA A 144 -10.25 -0.66 26.75
N THR A 145 -11.27 0.12 26.35
CA THR A 145 -12.08 0.89 27.31
C THR A 145 -13.58 0.62 27.25
N ALA A 146 -14.12 0.25 26.09
CA ALA A 146 -15.57 0.13 25.87
C ALA A 146 -16.09 -1.33 25.92
N GLY A 147 -15.19 -2.31 25.95
CA GLY A 147 -15.52 -3.71 26.12
C GLY A 147 -15.98 -4.07 27.55
N PRO A 148 -16.41 -5.33 27.77
CA PRO A 148 -16.87 -5.79 29.09
C PRO A 148 -15.79 -5.73 30.18
N ARG A 149 -14.52 -5.68 29.78
CA ARG A 149 -13.36 -5.58 30.67
C ARG A 149 -12.48 -4.43 30.21
N GLN A 150 -12.20 -3.50 31.12
CA GLN A 150 -11.18 -2.48 30.88
C GLN A 150 -9.78 -3.09 30.98
N MET A 151 -8.90 -2.64 30.10
CA MET A 151 -7.51 -3.11 30.04
C MET A 151 -6.60 -2.01 29.48
N THR A 152 -5.30 -2.22 29.59
CA THR A 152 -4.32 -1.37 28.92
C THR A 152 -4.34 -1.58 27.41
N ARG A 153 -3.87 -0.60 26.64
CA ARG A 153 -3.77 -0.72 25.18
C ARG A 153 -2.83 -1.86 24.74
N ASP A 154 -1.75 -2.12 25.47
CA ASP A 154 -0.86 -3.25 25.22
C ASP A 154 -1.60 -4.60 25.41
N GLU A 155 -2.40 -4.72 26.46
CA GLU A 155 -3.24 -5.90 26.70
C GLU A 155 -4.30 -6.05 25.61
N ALA A 156 -4.94 -4.97 25.17
CA ALA A 156 -5.92 -4.98 24.08
C ALA A 156 -5.31 -5.55 22.78
N ILE A 157 -4.08 -5.15 22.44
CA ILE A 157 -3.36 -5.68 21.28
C ILE A 157 -3.07 -7.17 21.39
N VAL A 158 -2.62 -7.62 22.57
CA VAL A 158 -2.31 -9.04 22.80
C VAL A 158 -3.60 -9.88 22.78
N GLU A 159 -4.64 -9.41 23.45
CA GLU A 159 -5.94 -10.10 23.54
C GLU A 159 -6.60 -10.21 22.16
N SER A 160 -6.61 -9.14 21.36
CA SER A 160 -7.17 -9.15 20.00
C SER A 160 -6.52 -10.22 19.11
N GLN A 161 -5.18 -10.32 19.17
CA GLN A 161 -4.44 -11.35 18.44
C GLN A 161 -4.69 -12.75 19.00
N ALA A 162 -4.79 -12.88 20.33
CA ALA A 162 -5.03 -14.16 20.99
C ALA A 162 -6.42 -14.73 20.65
N TRP A 163 -7.46 -13.89 20.65
CA TRP A 163 -8.81 -14.28 20.21
C TRP A 163 -8.82 -14.76 18.77
N ARG A 164 -8.21 -14.00 17.84
CA ARG A 164 -8.12 -14.39 16.42
C ARG A 164 -7.36 -15.70 16.24
N LEU A 165 -6.30 -15.93 17.02
CA LEU A 165 -5.46 -17.12 16.92
C LEU A 165 -6.10 -18.36 17.56
N ALA A 166 -6.80 -18.21 18.69
CA ALA A 166 -7.42 -19.30 19.43
C ALA A 166 -8.35 -20.16 18.57
N PHE A 167 -9.02 -19.55 17.60
CA PHE A 167 -9.96 -20.24 16.70
C PHE A 167 -9.36 -20.67 15.36
N LYS A 168 -8.07 -20.38 15.12
CA LYS A 168 -7.34 -20.85 13.94
C LYS A 168 -6.65 -22.19 14.23
N GLU A 169 -6.44 -22.98 13.18
CA GLU A 169 -5.71 -24.24 13.26
C GLU A 169 -4.29 -24.08 13.81
N GLU A 170 -3.66 -22.93 13.54
CA GLU A 170 -2.36 -22.59 14.10
C GLU A 170 -2.38 -22.52 15.63
N GLY A 171 -3.38 -21.83 16.23
CA GLY A 171 -3.53 -21.73 17.67
C GLY A 171 -3.81 -23.09 18.33
N LYS A 172 -4.69 -23.88 17.72
CA LYS A 172 -4.99 -25.24 18.19
C LYS A 172 -3.75 -26.14 18.18
N LYS A 173 -2.95 -26.09 17.11
CA LYS A 173 -1.67 -26.82 17.01
C LYS A 173 -0.67 -26.34 18.06
N PHE A 174 -0.55 -25.03 18.27
CA PHE A 174 0.35 -24.47 19.28
C PHE A 174 0.01 -24.96 20.70
N ALA A 175 -1.29 -25.12 20.99
CA ALA A 175 -1.81 -25.56 22.28
C ALA A 175 -1.73 -27.08 22.52
N THR A 176 -1.56 -27.88 21.45
CA THR A 176 -1.59 -29.34 21.54
C THR A 176 -0.49 -29.86 22.47
N GLY A 177 -0.89 -30.60 23.51
CA GLY A 177 0.02 -31.15 24.51
C GLY A 177 0.62 -30.13 25.49
N LYS A 178 0.22 -28.85 25.41
CA LYS A 178 0.68 -27.77 26.32
C LYS A 178 -0.45 -27.15 27.14
N TRP A 179 -1.66 -27.10 26.59
CA TRP A 179 -2.83 -26.55 27.28
C TRP A 179 -3.51 -27.60 28.15
N SER A 180 -3.81 -27.25 29.39
CA SER A 180 -4.41 -28.15 30.40
C SER A 180 -5.94 -28.18 30.39
N GLY A 181 -6.59 -27.46 29.49
CA GLY A 181 -8.05 -27.30 29.47
C GLY A 181 -8.54 -26.18 30.39
N GLY A 182 -9.82 -25.80 30.23
CA GLY A 182 -10.45 -24.67 30.93
C GLY A 182 -11.58 -24.06 30.10
N SER A 183 -12.02 -22.86 30.45
CA SER A 183 -12.96 -22.10 29.62
C SER A 183 -12.30 -21.56 28.34
N VAL A 184 -13.11 -21.08 27.41
CA VAL A 184 -12.61 -20.40 26.20
C VAL A 184 -11.78 -19.17 26.57
N LEU A 185 -12.20 -18.41 27.57
CA LEU A 185 -11.46 -17.24 28.03
C LEU A 185 -10.11 -17.63 28.63
N ASP A 186 -10.05 -18.72 29.42
CA ASP A 186 -8.78 -19.24 29.96
C ASP A 186 -7.83 -19.65 28.83
N PHE A 187 -8.37 -20.24 27.77
CA PHE A 187 -7.58 -20.64 26.61
C PHE A 187 -7.01 -19.43 25.86
N VAL A 188 -7.80 -18.38 25.66
CA VAL A 188 -7.34 -17.12 25.03
C VAL A 188 -6.28 -16.44 25.89
N ASN A 189 -6.49 -16.34 27.20
CA ASN A 189 -5.52 -15.79 28.13
C ASN A 189 -4.20 -16.56 28.10
N TRP A 190 -4.28 -17.90 28.06
CA TRP A 190 -3.10 -18.75 27.93
C TRP A 190 -2.36 -18.52 26.61
N ILE A 191 -3.07 -18.39 25.48
CA ILE A 191 -2.46 -18.02 24.19
C ILE A 191 -1.78 -16.65 24.28
N GLY A 192 -2.46 -15.64 24.84
CA GLY A 192 -1.93 -14.28 25.03
C GLY A 192 -0.62 -14.25 25.80
N ALA A 193 -0.50 -15.09 26.82
CA ALA A 193 0.71 -15.20 27.62
C ALA A 193 1.84 -15.96 26.91
N ASN A 194 1.52 -17.06 26.23
CA ASN A 194 2.51 -18.05 25.80
C ASN A 194 2.89 -17.98 24.31
N TYR A 195 2.04 -17.46 23.44
CA TYR A 195 2.33 -17.39 22.00
C TYR A 195 3.27 -16.22 21.67
N PRO A 196 4.30 -16.40 20.82
CA PRO A 196 5.29 -15.37 20.53
C PRO A 196 4.78 -14.34 19.50
N PHE A 197 3.78 -13.54 19.90
CA PHE A 197 3.26 -12.48 19.04
C PHE A 197 4.33 -11.47 18.65
N LYS A 198 4.34 -11.07 17.37
CA LYS A 198 5.23 -10.00 16.86
C LYS A 198 4.90 -8.66 17.51
N ASN A 199 3.61 -8.40 17.74
CA ASN A 199 3.11 -7.17 18.34
C ASN A 199 2.63 -7.49 19.76
N ARG A 200 3.36 -7.04 20.78
CA ARG A 200 2.95 -7.17 22.19
C ARG A 200 2.66 -5.82 22.87
N ARG A 201 2.78 -4.74 22.11
CA ARG A 201 2.60 -3.37 22.56
C ARG A 201 1.75 -2.62 21.55
N ASP A 202 1.14 -1.54 22.02
CA ASP A 202 0.47 -0.56 21.21
C ASP A 202 1.37 -0.10 20.04
N PRO A 203 1.00 -0.41 18.78
CA PRO A 203 1.81 -0.07 17.64
C PRO A 203 1.69 1.40 17.24
N ILE A 204 0.66 2.13 17.70
CA ILE A 204 0.32 3.48 17.25
C ILE A 204 1.49 4.48 17.41
N PRO A 205 2.19 4.57 18.55
CA PRO A 205 3.32 5.50 18.69
C PRO A 205 4.47 5.21 17.71
N SER A 206 4.67 3.94 17.35
CA SER A 206 5.70 3.57 16.37
C SER A 206 5.27 3.95 14.94
N TRP A 207 3.97 3.85 14.65
CA TRP A 207 3.42 4.20 13.34
C TRP A 207 3.43 5.71 13.11
N GLN A 208 3.09 6.50 14.13
CA GLN A 208 3.20 7.96 14.09
C GLN A 208 4.64 8.43 13.77
N LYS A 209 5.66 7.77 14.34
CA LYS A 209 7.07 8.06 14.00
C LYS A 209 7.40 7.74 12.53
N ARG A 210 6.80 6.67 11.97
CA ARG A 210 6.98 6.30 10.56
C ARG A 210 6.32 7.30 9.62
N GLU A 211 5.10 7.75 9.95
CA GLU A 211 4.39 8.81 9.23
C GLU A 211 5.21 10.11 9.23
N GLN A 212 5.70 10.57 10.38
CA GLN A 212 6.54 11.75 10.47
C GLN A 212 7.83 11.62 9.63
N SER A 213 8.45 10.43 9.66
CA SER A 213 9.62 10.13 8.83
C SER A 213 9.31 10.14 7.32
N LEU A 214 8.09 9.80 6.92
CA LEU A 214 7.63 9.92 5.55
C LEU A 214 7.39 11.39 5.19
N ARG A 215 6.72 12.15 6.06
CA ARG A 215 6.39 13.57 5.82
C ARG A 215 7.62 14.45 5.63
N LEU A 216 8.75 14.08 6.26
CA LEU A 216 10.04 14.76 6.10
C LEU A 216 10.87 14.28 4.89
N GLU A 217 10.40 13.26 4.16
CA GLU A 217 11.11 12.71 3.02
C GLU A 217 11.03 13.65 1.81
N LYS A 218 12.18 13.91 1.18
CA LYS A 218 12.26 14.78 -0.01
C LYS A 218 12.37 13.98 -1.30
N ASN A 219 12.84 12.73 -1.23
CA ASN A 219 12.94 11.86 -2.39
C ASN A 219 11.59 11.13 -2.61
N PRO A 220 10.87 11.38 -3.72
CA PRO A 220 9.56 10.77 -3.97
C PRO A 220 9.62 9.24 -4.10
N HIS A 221 10.72 8.66 -4.60
CA HIS A 221 10.91 7.21 -4.66
C HIS A 221 10.98 6.60 -3.26
N LYS A 222 11.75 7.23 -2.36
CA LYS A 222 11.87 6.79 -0.96
C LYS A 222 10.57 6.97 -0.19
N ALA A 223 9.84 8.06 -0.44
CA ALA A 223 8.53 8.30 0.16
C ALA A 223 7.53 7.21 -0.24
N LEU A 224 7.44 6.90 -1.54
CA LEU A 224 6.59 5.82 -2.05
C LEU A 224 6.93 4.47 -1.43
N LYS A 225 8.23 4.17 -1.31
CA LYS A 225 8.69 2.93 -0.67
C LYS A 225 8.30 2.87 0.81
N LYS A 226 8.60 3.93 1.58
CA LYS A 226 8.23 4.02 3.01
C LYS A 226 6.74 3.78 3.22
N TYR A 227 5.91 4.36 2.35
CA TYR A 227 4.46 4.16 2.34
C TYR A 227 4.09 2.70 2.05
N LYS A 228 4.59 2.12 0.96
CA LYS A 228 4.27 0.73 0.58
C LYS A 228 4.70 -0.26 1.66
N ASP A 229 5.89 -0.06 2.23
CA ASP A 229 6.41 -0.88 3.33
C ASP A 229 5.55 -0.74 4.59
N PHE A 230 5.03 0.45 4.89
CA PHE A 230 4.09 0.64 5.99
C PHE A 230 2.81 -0.17 5.75
N MET A 231 2.15 0.03 4.60
CA MET A 231 0.90 -0.63 4.29
C MET A 231 1.01 -2.15 4.37
N ALA A 232 2.09 -2.73 3.82
CA ALA A 232 2.32 -4.17 3.84
C ALA A 232 2.69 -4.72 5.23
N GLN A 233 3.54 -4.02 5.98
CA GLN A 233 4.01 -4.51 7.28
C GLN A 233 2.94 -4.40 8.38
N THR A 234 1.99 -3.47 8.25
CA THR A 234 0.95 -3.24 9.25
C THR A 234 -0.38 -3.91 8.92
N GLU A 235 -0.58 -4.39 7.69
CA GLU A 235 -1.82 -5.02 7.21
C GLU A 235 -2.40 -6.02 8.22
N ASN A 236 -1.64 -7.04 8.61
CA ASN A 236 -2.15 -8.09 9.47
C ASN A 236 -2.63 -7.60 10.85
N ILE A 237 -1.89 -6.68 11.47
CA ILE A 237 -2.27 -6.16 12.79
C ILE A 237 -3.42 -5.14 12.68
N ARG A 238 -3.51 -4.40 11.56
CA ARG A 238 -4.67 -3.53 11.30
C ARG A 238 -5.97 -4.35 11.16
N GLU A 239 -5.93 -5.47 10.43
CA GLU A 239 -7.07 -6.39 10.35
C GLU A 239 -7.48 -6.93 11.73
N VAL A 240 -6.51 -7.29 12.58
CA VAL A 240 -6.80 -7.80 13.94
C VAL A 240 -7.51 -6.74 14.78
N ILE A 241 -7.03 -5.49 14.72
CA ILE A 241 -7.64 -4.37 15.45
C ILE A 241 -9.03 -4.09 14.90
N GLU A 242 -9.21 -4.05 13.59
CA GLU A 242 -10.50 -3.81 12.94
C GLU A 242 -11.53 -4.90 13.30
N GLU A 243 -11.17 -6.18 13.15
CA GLU A 243 -12.02 -7.30 13.53
C GLU A 243 -12.45 -7.20 15.00
N SER A 244 -11.51 -6.88 15.90
CA SER A 244 -11.77 -6.81 17.34
C SER A 244 -12.57 -5.58 17.74
N HIS A 245 -12.35 -4.45 17.05
CA HIS A 245 -13.11 -3.23 17.24
C HIS A 245 -14.59 -3.44 16.87
N LEU A 246 -14.86 -4.09 15.73
CA LEU A 246 -16.23 -4.43 15.31
C LEU A 246 -16.94 -5.33 16.33
N GLN A 247 -16.24 -6.29 16.96
CA GLN A 247 -16.83 -7.11 18.02
C GLN A 247 -17.22 -6.29 19.26
N VAL A 248 -16.43 -5.27 19.60
CA VAL A 248 -16.75 -4.37 20.72
C VAL A 248 -17.93 -3.47 20.38
N GLU A 249 -18.02 -2.96 19.15
CA GLU A 249 -19.19 -2.20 18.69
C GLU A 249 -20.47 -3.04 18.77
N MET A 250 -20.44 -4.29 18.28
CA MET A 250 -21.57 -5.21 18.40
C MET A 250 -21.98 -5.44 19.86
N TYR A 251 -21.00 -5.60 20.76
CA TYR A 251 -21.27 -5.73 22.19
C TYR A 251 -21.96 -4.49 22.77
N ILE A 252 -21.50 -3.29 22.40
CA ILE A 252 -22.09 -2.02 22.85
C ILE A 252 -23.56 -1.92 22.38
N ASP A 253 -23.82 -2.24 21.11
CA ASP A 253 -25.18 -2.24 20.55
C ASP A 253 -26.10 -3.22 21.29
N GLU A 254 -25.61 -4.44 21.58
CA GLU A 254 -26.36 -5.40 22.40
C GLU A 254 -26.67 -4.87 23.80
N GLN A 255 -25.73 -4.17 24.44
CA GLN A 255 -25.98 -3.58 25.77
C GLN A 255 -27.01 -2.44 25.69
N ILE A 256 -26.97 -1.63 24.63
CA ILE A 256 -27.95 -0.55 24.41
C ILE A 256 -29.35 -1.13 24.21
N ASP A 257 -29.49 -2.20 23.42
CA ASP A 257 -30.78 -2.84 23.17
C ASP A 257 -31.37 -3.46 24.44
N ARG A 258 -30.54 -4.17 25.23
CA ARG A 258 -30.94 -4.69 26.55
C ARG A 258 -31.41 -3.58 27.48
N MET A 259 -30.71 -2.43 27.51
CA MET A 259 -31.13 -1.27 28.31
C MET A 259 -32.44 -0.65 27.83
N ARG A 260 -32.75 -0.76 26.53
CA ARG A 260 -34.02 -0.32 25.94
C ARG A 260 -35.15 -1.33 26.09
N GLY A 261 -34.90 -2.48 26.72
CA GLY A 261 -35.89 -3.54 26.90
C GLY A 261 -36.27 -4.26 25.61
N LYS A 262 -35.38 -4.26 24.61
CA LYS A 262 -35.47 -5.07 23.39
C LYS A 262 -34.57 -6.29 23.52
#